data_AF-A0A7R9N0U9-F1
#
_entry.id   AF-A0A7R9N0U9-F1
#
_cell.length_a   1.000
_cell.length_b   1.000
_cell.length_c   1.000
_cell.angle_alpha   90.00
_cell.angle_beta   90.00
_cell.angle_gamma   90.00
#
_symmetry.space_group_name_H-M   'P 1'
#
loop_
_entity.id
_entity.type
_entity.pdbx_description
1 polymer ?
#
loop_
_entity_poly.entity_id
_entity_poly.type
_entity_poly.pdbx_seq_one_letter_code
_entity_poly.pdbx_strand_id
1 'polypeptide(L)'
;MHGNPIQPTKTAISLIDSLQKYVKRITEPEMTRKLEEDMDLIAEGKISEEKVVEEARSLLESAFKDLTENKEKITEILREGLREDKILGRCPECWQQPHRAPLKERREIRGLHRVPRLHVLTPTTKNRADHNNR
;
A
#
# COMPACT_ATOMS: atom_id res chain seq x y z
N MET A 1 2.94 28.59 -1.23
CA MET A 1 2.77 27.24 -1.78
C MET A 1 2.25 26.34 -0.66
N HIS A 2 0.94 26.13 -0.56
CA HIS A 2 0.41 25.11 0.36
C HIS A 2 0.04 23.91 -0.49
N GLY A 3 1.02 23.03 -0.70
CA GLY A 3 0.80 21.76 -1.35
C GLY A 3 -0.01 20.86 -0.44
N ASN A 4 -1.07 20.27 -0.98
CA ASN A 4 -1.75 19.15 -0.33
C ASN A 4 -0.72 18.00 -0.23
N PRO A 5 -0.22 17.65 0.97
CA PRO A 5 0.80 16.63 1.10
C PRO A 5 0.25 15.30 0.58
N ILE A 6 1.11 14.49 -0.06
CA ILE A 6 0.72 13.14 -0.46
C ILE A 6 0.30 12.36 0.78
N GLN A 7 -0.89 11.75 0.73
CA GLN A 7 -1.42 10.91 1.81
C GLN A 7 -1.58 9.49 1.27
N PRO A 8 -1.03 8.47 1.95
CA PRO A 8 -1.23 7.09 1.55
C PRO A 8 -2.69 6.67 1.77
N THR A 9 -3.17 5.75 0.94
CA THR A 9 -4.49 5.15 1.12
C THR A 9 -4.47 4.13 2.27
N LYS A 10 -5.63 3.72 2.77
CA LYS A 10 -5.72 2.66 3.78
C LYS A 10 -5.18 1.35 3.25
N THR A 11 -5.44 1.03 1.98
CA THR A 11 -4.85 -0.14 1.32
C THR A 11 -3.32 -0.08 1.32
N ALA A 12 -2.72 1.08 1.04
CA ALA A 12 -1.27 1.23 1.05
C ALA A 12 -0.68 1.07 2.46
N ILE A 13 -1.33 1.63 3.48
CA ILE A 13 -0.95 1.45 4.88
C ILE A 13 -1.02 -0.03 5.27
N SER A 14 -2.16 -0.69 4.98
CA SER A 14 -2.36 -2.12 5.24
C SER A 14 -1.33 -3.00 4.53
N LEU A 15 -0.90 -2.62 3.33
CA LEU A 15 0.16 -3.31 2.59
C LEU A 15 1.49 -3.23 3.33
N ILE A 16 1.93 -2.02 3.70
CA ILE A 16 3.21 -1.84 4.40
C ILE A 16 3.19 -2.52 5.77
N ASP A 17 2.10 -2.40 6.53
CA ASP A 17 1.94 -3.07 7.82
C ASP A 17 2.04 -4.60 7.68
N SER A 18 1.43 -5.15 6.63
CA SER A 18 1.50 -6.59 6.33
C SER A 18 2.92 -7.03 5.98
N LEU A 19 3.61 -6.28 5.13
CA LEU A 19 4.98 -6.60 4.73
C LEU A 19 5.94 -6.49 5.91
N GLN A 20 5.83 -5.46 6.76
CA GLN A 20 6.65 -5.32 7.95
C GLN A 20 6.42 -6.44 8.97
N LYS A 21 5.17 -6.92 9.08
CA LYS A 21 4.81 -7.99 10.02
C LYS A 21 5.24 -9.37 9.55
N TYR A 22 5.11 -9.67 8.27
CA TYR A 22 5.28 -11.04 7.76
C TYR A 22 6.51 -11.22 6.88
N VAL A 23 7.08 -10.16 6.32
CA VAL A 23 8.20 -10.20 5.36
C VAL A 23 9.23 -9.13 5.74
N LYS A 24 9.56 -9.06 7.04
CA LYS A 24 10.27 -7.93 7.64
C LYS A 24 11.57 -7.58 6.91
N ARG A 25 12.34 -8.60 6.55
CA ARG A 25 13.68 -8.45 5.98
C ARG A 25 13.70 -7.58 4.71
N ILE A 26 12.73 -7.72 3.79
CA ILE A 26 12.71 -6.90 2.56
C ILE A 26 12.24 -5.46 2.77
N THR A 27 11.61 -5.17 3.92
CA THR A 27 11.11 -3.84 4.25
C THR A 27 12.11 -3.00 5.04
N GLU A 28 13.22 -3.60 5.46
CA GLU A 28 14.27 -2.90 6.21
C GLU A 28 15.16 -2.09 5.25
N PRO A 29 15.41 -0.79 5.53
CA PRO A 29 16.25 0.06 4.69
C PRO A 29 17.67 -0.49 4.48
N GLU A 30 18.17 -1.25 5.45
CA GLU A 30 19.45 -1.93 5.43
C GLU A 30 19.63 -2.80 4.17
N MET A 31 18.57 -3.46 3.71
CA MET A 31 18.64 -4.31 2.52
C MET A 31 18.82 -3.50 1.23
N THR A 32 18.10 -2.38 1.12
CA THR A 32 18.25 -1.48 -0.03
C THR A 32 19.64 -0.86 -0.04
N ARG A 33 20.13 -0.43 1.12
CA ARG A 33 21.48 0.13 1.24
C ARG A 33 22.55 -0.89 0.85
N LYS A 34 22.41 -2.15 1.29
CA LYS A 34 23.35 -3.20 0.91
C LYS A 34 23.43 -3.40 -0.61
N LEU A 35 22.29 -3.39 -1.30
CA LEU A 35 22.27 -3.53 -2.76
C LEU A 35 22.97 -2.36 -3.45
N GLU A 36 22.79 -1.14 -2.95
CA GLU A 36 23.48 0.05 -3.45
C GLU A 36 25.00 -0.07 -3.24
N GLU A 37 25.44 -0.47 -2.04
CA GLU A 37 26.85 -0.71 -1.72
C GLU A 37 27.47 -1.81 -2.61
N ASP A 38 26.74 -2.90 -2.85
CA ASP A 38 27.19 -3.99 -3.72
C ASP A 38 27.38 -3.52 -5.17
N MET A 39 26.51 -2.63 -5.68
CA MET A 39 26.67 -2.05 -7.02
C MET A 39 27.92 -1.16 -7.11
N ASP A 40 28.22 -0.39 -6.08
CA ASP A 40 29.45 0.42 -6.02
C ASP A 40 30.70 -0.49 -6.01
N LEU A 41 30.68 -1.57 -5.24
CA LEU A 41 31.77 -2.55 -5.20
C LEU A 41 31.99 -3.26 -6.55
N ILE A 42 30.93 -3.52 -7.32
CA ILE A 42 31.05 -4.01 -8.71
C ILE A 42 31.74 -2.98 -9.58
N ALA A 43 31.31 -1.71 -9.52
CA ALA A 43 31.90 -0.63 -10.31
C ALA A 43 33.40 -0.44 -10.01
N GLU A 44 33.80 -0.67 -8.75
CA GLU A 44 35.20 -0.65 -8.31
C GLU A 44 35.97 -1.95 -8.61
N GLY A 45 35.32 -2.97 -9.18
CA GLY A 45 35.92 -4.27 -9.48
C GLY A 45 36.27 -5.12 -8.24
N LYS A 46 35.68 -4.80 -7.08
CA LYS A 46 35.94 -5.47 -5.80
C LYS A 46 35.13 -6.74 -5.60
N ILE A 47 33.95 -6.84 -6.21
CA ILE A 47 33.10 -8.03 -6.20
C ILE A 47 32.59 -8.31 -7.62
N SER A 48 32.23 -9.56 -7.90
CA SER A 48 31.68 -9.94 -9.21
C SER A 48 30.16 -9.76 -9.26
N GLU A 49 29.64 -9.54 -10.47
CA GLU A 49 28.20 -9.45 -10.71
C GLU A 49 27.49 -10.75 -10.30
N GLU A 50 28.08 -11.92 -10.57
CA GLU A 50 27.48 -13.22 -10.23
C GLU A 50 27.24 -13.35 -8.73
N LYS A 51 28.17 -12.85 -7.90
CA LYS A 51 28.03 -12.89 -6.44
C LYS A 51 26.83 -12.08 -5.97
N VAL A 52 26.63 -10.88 -6.52
CA VAL A 52 25.51 -10.01 -6.13
C VAL A 52 24.18 -10.57 -6.62
N VAL A 53 24.15 -11.12 -7.84
CA VAL A 53 22.96 -11.76 -8.38
C VAL A 53 22.56 -12.99 -7.55
N GLU A 54 23.51 -13.81 -7.13
CA GLU A 54 23.23 -14.97 -6.28
C GLU A 54 22.68 -14.55 -4.91
N GLU A 55 23.27 -13.51 -4.31
CA GLU A 55 22.75 -12.96 -3.06
C GLU A 55 21.32 -12.42 -3.22
N ALA A 56 21.05 -11.67 -4.29
CA ALA A 56 19.73 -11.12 -4.58
C ALA A 56 18.68 -12.24 -4.77
N ARG A 57 19.05 -13.35 -5.42
CA ARG A 57 18.16 -14.52 -5.56
C ARG A 57 17.85 -15.15 -4.21
N SER A 58 18.86 -15.39 -3.39
CA SER A 58 18.68 -15.97 -2.05
C SER A 58 17.76 -15.11 -1.17
N LEU A 59 17.93 -13.79 -1.22
CA LEU A 59 17.03 -12.86 -0.54
C LEU A 59 15.59 -12.99 -1.04
N LEU A 60 15.41 -12.98 -2.36
CA LEU A 60 14.11 -13.03 -2.99
C LEU A 60 13.37 -14.33 -2.65
N GLU A 61 14.08 -15.46 -2.65
CA GLU A 61 13.55 -16.76 -2.25
C GLU A 61 13.05 -16.76 -0.80
N SER A 62 13.84 -16.20 0.13
CA SER A 62 13.43 -16.05 1.53
C SER A 62 12.16 -15.20 1.64
N ALA A 63 12.09 -14.09 0.92
CA ALA A 63 10.93 -13.20 0.94
C ALA A 63 9.67 -13.88 0.37
N PHE A 64 9.81 -14.62 -0.73
CA PHE A 64 8.70 -15.37 -1.32
C PHE A 64 8.20 -16.47 -0.40
N LYS A 65 9.10 -17.14 0.32
CA LYS A 65 8.72 -18.13 1.32
C LYS A 65 7.87 -17.50 2.42
N ASP A 66 8.35 -16.42 3.02
CA ASP A 66 7.63 -15.67 4.07
C ASP A 66 6.25 -15.18 3.59
N LEU A 67 6.17 -14.65 2.36
CA LEU A 67 4.92 -14.24 1.70
C LEU A 67 3.97 -15.41 1.52
N THR A 68 4.47 -16.56 1.06
CA THR A 68 3.65 -17.73 0.75
C THR A 68 3.10 -18.36 2.03
N GLU A 69 3.92 -18.48 3.06
CA GLU A 69 3.53 -19.00 4.38
C GLU A 69 2.46 -18.13 5.07
N ASN A 70 2.44 -16.83 4.79
CA ASN A 70 1.51 -15.87 5.40
C ASN A 70 0.43 -15.34 4.44
N LYS A 71 0.28 -15.95 3.26
CA LYS A 71 -0.59 -15.48 2.17
C LYS A 71 -2.02 -15.16 2.63
N GLU A 72 -2.63 -16.05 3.41
CA GLU A 72 -4.02 -15.89 3.86
C GLU A 72 -4.18 -14.68 4.80
N LYS A 73 -3.26 -14.54 5.77
CA LYS A 73 -3.24 -13.42 6.73
C LYS A 73 -3.03 -12.08 6.02
N ILE A 74 -2.08 -12.03 5.08
CA ILE A 74 -1.81 -10.84 4.27
C ILE A 74 -3.05 -10.49 3.42
N THR A 75 -3.68 -11.49 2.81
CA THR A 75 -4.90 -11.29 2.00
C THR A 75 -6.05 -10.71 2.83
N GLU A 76 -6.24 -11.19 4.06
CA GLU A 76 -7.27 -10.68 4.96
C GLU A 76 -7.05 -9.20 5.31
N ILE A 77 -5.82 -8.83 5.68
CA ILE A 77 -5.46 -7.44 6.02
C ILE A 77 -5.66 -6.51 4.81
N LEU A 78 -5.20 -6.92 3.63
CA LEU A 78 -5.36 -6.12 2.40
C LEU A 78 -6.84 -5.95 2.01
N ARG A 79 -7.66 -7.00 2.19
CA ARG A 79 -9.11 -6.91 1.96
C ARG A 79 -9.77 -5.91 2.90
N GLU A 80 -9.30 -5.80 4.15
CA GLU A 80 -9.80 -4.77 5.08
C GLU A 80 -9.41 -3.37 4.61
N GLY A 81 -8.14 -3.11 4.32
CA GLY A 81 -7.69 -1.81 3.81
C GLY A 81 -8.44 -1.37 2.54
N LEU A 82 -8.74 -2.32 1.64
CA LEU A 82 -9.54 -2.06 0.44
C LEU A 82 -11.02 -1.74 0.76
N ARG A 83 -11.59 -2.37 1.79
CA ARG A 83 -12.96 -2.06 2.25
C ARG A 83 -13.02 -0.67 2.87
N GLU A 84 -12.02 -0.28 3.63
CA GLU A 84 -11.93 1.06 4.24
C GLU A 84 -11.81 2.16 3.17
N ASP A 85 -10.94 1.98 2.17
CA ASP A 85 -10.76 2.96 1.08
C ASP A 85 -12.03 3.20 0.25
N LYS A 86 -13.00 2.29 0.30
CA LYS A 86 -14.28 2.43 -0.42
C LYS A 86 -15.27 3.31 0.29
N ILE A 87 -15.05 3.63 1.57
CA ILE A 87 -15.96 4.46 2.34
C ILE A 87 -15.72 5.92 1.94
N LEU A 88 -16.59 6.46 1.09
CA LEU A 88 -16.50 7.83 0.57
C LEU A 88 -16.98 8.90 1.57
N GLY A 89 -17.58 8.47 2.68
CA GLY A 89 -18.20 9.34 3.68
C GLY A 89 -19.70 9.54 3.47
N ARG A 90 -20.32 10.32 4.36
CA ARG A 90 -21.73 10.70 4.25
C ARG A 90 -21.88 11.83 3.24
N CYS A 91 -22.93 11.77 2.43
CA CYS A 91 -23.27 12.88 1.54
C CYS A 91 -23.68 14.11 2.38
N PRO A 92 -23.08 15.30 2.13
CA PRO A 92 -23.39 16.52 2.89
C PRO A 92 -24.79 17.08 2.63
N GLU A 93 -25.47 16.62 1.57
CA GLU A 93 -26.82 17.09 1.24
C GLU A 93 -27.91 16.24 1.89
N CYS A 94 -27.78 14.92 1.89
CA CYS A 94 -28.82 14.02 2.40
C CYS A 94 -28.48 13.35 3.74
N TRP A 95 -27.24 13.50 4.24
CA TRP A 95 -26.75 12.99 5.53
C TRP A 95 -27.06 11.50 5.82
N GLN A 96 -27.33 10.72 4.77
CA GLN A 96 -27.63 9.29 4.88
C GLN A 96 -26.37 8.45 5.18
N GLN A 97 -26.54 7.13 5.24
CA GLN A 97 -25.46 6.15 5.41
C GLN A 97 -24.26 6.44 4.47
N PRO A 98 -23.00 6.17 4.90
CA PRO A 98 -21.82 6.44 4.08
C PRO A 98 -21.90 5.71 2.73
N HIS A 99 -21.64 6.44 1.65
CA HIS A 99 -21.60 5.84 0.32
C HIS A 99 -20.35 4.96 0.17
N ARG A 100 -20.50 3.83 -0.52
CA ARG A 100 -19.39 2.91 -0.84
C ARG A 100 -19.13 2.88 -2.32
N ALA A 101 -17.86 3.00 -2.72
CA ALA A 101 -17.45 2.80 -4.11
C ALA A 101 -17.52 1.31 -4.50
N PRO A 102 -18.09 0.96 -5.67
CA PRO A 102 -18.21 -0.44 -6.09
C PRO A 102 -16.83 -1.12 -6.24
N LEU A 103 -16.75 -2.41 -5.91
CA LEU A 103 -15.64 -3.27 -6.34
C LEU A 103 -15.82 -3.51 -7.85
N LYS A 104 -14.98 -2.89 -8.70
CA LYS A 104 -14.90 -3.32 -10.09
C LYS A 104 -14.24 -4.69 -10.13
N GLU A 105 -15.03 -5.75 -10.07
CA GLU A 105 -14.62 -7.03 -10.60
C GLU A 105 -14.50 -6.87 -12.12
N ARG A 106 -13.44 -7.40 -12.73
CA ARG A 106 -13.11 -7.19 -14.15
C ARG A 106 -14.13 -7.92 -15.05
N ARG A 107 -15.37 -7.42 -15.09
CA ARG A 107 -16.37 -7.77 -16.10
C ARG A 107 -16.25 -6.75 -17.23
N GLU A 108 -16.12 -7.31 -18.42
CA GLU A 108 -16.06 -6.66 -19.72
C GLU A 108 -16.98 -5.42 -19.79
N ILE A 109 -16.42 -4.29 -20.19
CA ILE A 109 -17.07 -2.99 -20.15
C ILE A 109 -18.15 -2.93 -21.26
N ARG A 110 -19.35 -3.43 -20.98
CA ARG A 110 -20.57 -3.03 -21.71
C ARG A 110 -21.44 -2.20 -20.77
N GLY A 111 -21.58 -0.93 -21.12
CA GLY A 111 -22.54 -0.01 -20.51
C GLY A 111 -21.97 0.87 -19.40
N LEU A 112 -21.41 2.01 -19.79
CA LEU A 112 -21.39 3.20 -18.93
C LEU A 112 -22.84 3.68 -18.74
N HIS A 113 -23.56 3.10 -17.79
CA HIS A 113 -24.85 3.63 -17.37
C HIS A 113 -24.77 4.19 -15.96
N ARG A 114 -24.72 5.53 -15.92
CA ARG A 114 -25.00 6.42 -14.79
C ARG A 114 -24.21 6.15 -13.51
N VAL A 115 -22.94 6.56 -13.51
CA VAL A 115 -22.39 7.17 -12.29
C VAL A 115 -23.05 8.55 -12.17
N PRO A 116 -23.86 8.82 -11.12
CA PRO A 116 -24.31 10.18 -10.86
C PRO A 116 -23.08 11.08 -10.71
N ARG A 117 -23.14 12.32 -11.22
CA ARG A 117 -22.08 13.32 -11.05
C ARG A 117 -21.74 13.40 -9.57
N LEU A 118 -20.69 12.69 -9.17
CA LEU A 118 -20.17 12.73 -7.83
C LEU A 118 -19.46 14.08 -7.76
N HIS A 119 -20.14 15.08 -7.18
CA HIS A 119 -19.45 16.18 -6.51
C HIS A 119 -18.30 15.53 -5.75
N VAL A 120 -17.06 15.89 -6.07
CA VAL A 120 -15.85 15.23 -5.57
C VAL A 120 -15.97 15.12 -4.05
N LEU A 121 -16.39 13.95 -3.56
CA LEU A 121 -16.37 13.64 -2.14
C LEU A 121 -14.89 13.43 -1.84
N THR A 122 -14.21 14.52 -1.48
CA THR A 122 -12.86 14.44 -0.95
C THR A 122 -12.91 13.46 0.23
N PRO A 123 -12.02 12.47 0.31
CA PRO A 123 -11.94 11.61 1.48
C PRO A 123 -11.86 12.52 2.69
N THR A 124 -12.87 12.47 3.55
CA THR A 124 -12.85 13.26 4.78
C THR A 124 -11.71 12.71 5.61
N THR A 125 -10.60 13.44 5.65
CA THR A 125 -9.57 13.21 6.67
C THR A 125 -10.29 13.35 7.99
N LYS A 126 -10.50 12.23 8.68
CA LYS A 126 -11.01 12.20 10.04
C LYS A 126 -9.94 12.87 10.90
N ASN A 127 -9.99 14.20 10.94
CA ASN A 127 -9.07 15.00 11.72
C ASN A 127 -9.42 14.70 13.18
N ARG A 128 -8.60 13.85 13.78
CA ARG A 128 -8.61 13.55 15.20
C ARG A 128 -8.08 14.80 15.90
N ALA A 129 -8.94 15.78 16.10
CA ALA A 129 -8.75 16.84 17.08
C ALA A 129 -9.40 16.38 18.39
N ASP A 130 -8.70 15.48 19.09
CA ASP A 130 -8.73 15.49 20.54
C ASP A 130 -7.56 16.38 21.00
N HIS A 131 -7.76 17.07 22.12
CA HIS A 131 -6.98 18.16 22.72
C HIS A 131 -7.40 19.55 22.19
N ASN A 132 -7.98 20.46 22.98
CA ASN A 132 -7.97 20.60 24.43
C ASN A 132 -9.16 21.49 24.86
N ASN A 133 -9.90 21.05 25.88
CA ASN A 133 -10.78 21.92 26.67
C ASN A 133 -9.97 22.34 27.90
N ARG A 134 -9.84 23.67 28.10
CA ARG A 134 -8.98 24.41 29.05
C ARG A 134 -7.54 24.67 28.64
#